data_AF-X1JRE5-F1
#
_entry.id   AF-X1JRE5-F1
#
_cell.length_a   1.000
_cell.length_b   1.000
_cell.length_c   1.000
_cell.angle_alpha   90.00
_cell.angle_beta   90.00
_cell.angle_gamma   90.00
#
_symmetry.space_group_name_H-M   'P 1'
#
loop_
_entity.id
_entity.type
_entity.pdbx_description
1 polymer ?
#
loop_
_entity_poly.entity_id
_entity_poly.type
_entity_poly.pdbx_seq_one_letter_code
_entity_poly.pdbx_strand_id
1 'polypeptide(L)' 'MTKILQSVDIKREDIFITNMTKCRPPGNRNPSKSEIETCFPYLETQIALINPKIIVTLGNVP' A
#
# COMPACT_ATOMS: atom_id res chain seq x y z
N MET A 1 -6.14 -7.03 -9.28
CA MET A 1 -5.99 -7.36 -7.84
C MET A 1 -7.16 -8.18 -7.30
N THR A 2 -8.41 -7.70 -7.37
CA THR A 2 -9.58 -8.45 -6.83
C THR A 2 -9.71 -9.87 -7.36
N LYS A 3 -9.51 -10.08 -8.67
CA LYS A 3 -9.52 -11.43 -9.28
C LYS A 3 -8.47 -12.38 -8.71
N ILE A 4 -7.29 -11.88 -8.33
CA ILE A 4 -6.21 -12.69 -7.74
C ILE A 4 -6.61 -13.10 -6.33
N LEU A 5 -7.13 -12.17 -5.53
CA LEU A 5 -7.60 -12.47 -4.17
C LEU A 5 -8.74 -13.50 -4.18
N GLN A 6 -9.69 -13.35 -5.11
CA GLN A 6 -10.78 -14.32 -5.30
C GLN A 6 -10.29 -15.71 -5.70
N SER A 7 -9.23 -15.81 -6.52
CA SER A 7 -8.66 -17.12 -6.90
C SER A 7 -8.01 -17.89 -5.75
N VAL A 8 -7.72 -17.22 -4.63
CA VAL A 8 -7.16 -17.81 -3.42
C VAL A 8 -8.09 -17.68 -2.21
N ASP A 9 -9.39 -17.43 -2.46
CA ASP A 9 -10.45 -17.31 -1.45
C ASP A 9 -10.18 -16.27 -0.34
N ILE A 10 -9.46 -15.19 -0.69
CA ILE A 10 -9.27 -14.04 0.20
C ILE A 10 -10.30 -12.98 -0.15
N LYS A 11 -11.16 -12.61 0.82
CA LYS A 11 -12.09 -11.50 0.63
C LYS A 11 -11.38 -10.17 0.85
N ARG A 12 -11.79 -9.16 0.09
CA ARG A 12 -11.17 -7.83 0.15
C ARG A 12 -11.45 -7.12 1.48
N GLU A 13 -12.59 -7.38 2.09
CA GLU A 13 -12.99 -6.85 3.39
C GLU A 13 -12.19 -7.42 4.57
N ASP A 14 -11.56 -8.58 4.41
CA ASP A 14 -10.75 -9.24 5.44
C ASP A 14 -9.29 -8.75 5.45
N ILE A 15 -8.93 -7.84 4.54
CA ILE A 15 -7.56 -7.34 4.40
C ILE A 15 -7.53 -5.82 4.32
N PHE A 16 -6.37 -5.25 4.67
CA PHE A 16 -6.11 -3.84 4.50
C PHE A 16 -5.22 -3.60 3.27
N ILE A 17 -5.61 -2.65 2.42
CA ILE A 17 -4.88 -2.30 1.20
C ILE A 17 -4.57 -0.80 1.24
N THR A 18 -3.30 -0.47 1.06
CA THR A 18 -2.80 0.91 1.06
C THR A 18 -1.63 1.02 0.09
N ASN A 19 -1.19 2.24 -0.20
CA ASN A 19 -0.05 2.52 -1.09
C ASN A 19 1.04 3.30 -0.34
N MET A 20 2.28 3.29 -0.87
CA MET A 20 3.38 4.09 -0.32
C MET A 20 3.05 5.59 -0.26
N THR A 21 2.48 6.15 -1.32
CA THR A 21 1.95 7.52 -1.33
C THR A 21 0.43 7.52 -1.26
N LYS A 22 -0.14 8.52 -0.56
CA LYS A 22 -1.60 8.66 -0.41
C LYS A 22 -2.24 9.56 -1.46
N CYS A 23 -1.42 10.27 -2.24
CA CYS A 23 -1.83 11.11 -3.36
C CYS A 23 -1.32 10.52 -4.68
N ARG A 24 -2.08 10.76 -5.76
CA ARG A 24 -1.69 10.36 -7.11
C ARG A 24 -0.67 11.36 -7.66
N PRO A 25 0.56 10.94 -8.02
CA PRO A 25 1.53 11.83 -8.63
C PRO A 25 1.03 12.39 -9.98
N PRO A 26 1.43 13.62 -10.35
CA PRO A 26 1.08 14.22 -11.64
C PRO A 26 1.47 13.31 -12.81
N GLY A 27 0.57 13.14 -13.79
CA GLY A 27 0.83 12.28 -14.94
C GLY A 27 0.99 10.78 -14.59
N ASN A 28 0.63 10.35 -13.38
CA ASN A 28 0.76 8.97 -12.92
C ASN A 28 2.20 8.44 -12.97
N ARG A 29 3.19 9.33 -12.87
CA ARG A 29 4.61 8.96 -12.72
C ARG A 29 4.84 8.23 -11.41
N ASN A 30 6.02 7.64 -11.26
CA ASN A 30 6.47 7.15 -9.95
C ASN A 30 6.64 8.34 -8.98
N PRO A 31 6.29 8.14 -7.70
CA PRO A 31 6.56 9.14 -6.68
C PRO A 31 8.07 9.35 -6.54
N SER A 32 8.46 10.58 -6.25
CA SER A 32 9.81 10.96 -5.89
C SER A 32 10.11 10.53 -4.45
N LYS A 33 11.39 10.46 -4.09
CA LYS A 33 11.82 10.14 -2.72
C LYS A 33 11.18 11.07 -1.67
N SER A 34 11.12 12.37 -1.95
CA SER A 34 10.50 13.35 -1.05
C SER A 34 8.99 13.10 -0.86
N GLU A 35 8.26 12.74 -1.92
CA GLU A 35 6.83 12.38 -1.81
C GLU A 35 6.63 11.11 -0.98
N ILE A 36 7.55 10.14 -1.11
CA ILE A 36 7.55 8.90 -0.31
C ILE A 36 7.82 9.22 1.15
N GLU A 37 8.92 9.92 1.45
CA GLU A 37 9.31 10.31 2.81
C GLU A 37 8.21 11.11 3.51
N THR A 38 7.55 12.01 2.78
CA THR A 38 6.41 12.78 3.30
C THR A 38 5.21 11.89 3.65
N CYS A 39 4.94 10.86 2.83
CA CYS A 39 3.82 9.94 3.05
C CYS A 39 4.13 8.79 4.03
N PHE A 40 5.41 8.49 4.26
CA PHE A 40 5.86 7.33 5.01
C PHE A 40 5.33 7.28 6.46
N PRO A 41 5.29 8.39 7.24
CA PRO A 41 4.75 8.38 8.60
C PRO A 41 3.30 7.89 8.68
N TYR A 42 2.49 8.14 7.65
CA TYR A 42 1.11 7.65 7.59
C TYR A 42 1.07 6.13 7.37
N LEU A 43 1.94 5.60 6.51
CA LEU A 43 2.04 4.16 6.31
C LEU A 43 2.54 3.47 7.58
N GLU A 44 3.57 4.03 8.23
CA GLU A 44 4.10 3.52 9.49
C GLU A 44 3.01 3.48 10.57
N THR A 45 2.24 4.58 10.72
CA THR A 45 1.11 4.63 11.65
C THR A 45 0.03 3.60 11.30
N GLN A 46 -0.30 3.43 10.01
CA GLN A 46 -1.26 2.41 9.56
C GLN A 46 -0.79 0.99 9.92
N ILE A 47 0.49 0.68 9.69
CA ILE A 47 1.08 -0.62 10.05
C ILE A 47 1.03 -0.83 11.56
N ALA A 48 1.41 0.17 12.35
CA ALA A 48 1.40 0.08 13.82
C ALA A 48 -0.02 -0.15 14.38
N LEU A 49 -1.03 0.55 13.84
CA LEU A 49 -2.42 0.42 14.29
C LEU A 49 -3.04 -0.92 13.91
N ILE A 50 -2.74 -1.42 12.72
CA ILE A 50 -3.28 -2.71 12.24
C ILE A 50 -2.52 -3.87 12.87
N ASN A 51 -1.23 -3.67 13.18
CA ASN A 51 -0.30 -4.69 13.67
C ASN A 51 -0.41 -6.01 12.86
N PRO A 52 -0.19 -5.97 11.53
CA PRO A 52 -0.43 -7.11 10.68
C PRO A 52 0.62 -8.20 10.91
N LYS A 53 0.21 -9.46 10.83
CA LYS A 53 1.13 -10.61 10.86
C LYS A 53 1.96 -10.74 9.58
N ILE A 54 1.42 -10.28 8.45
CA ILE A 54 2.02 -10.39 7.12
C ILE A 54 1.76 -9.09 6.36
N ILE A 55 2.79 -8.57 5.69
CA ILE A 55 2.70 -7.46 4.75
C ILE A 55 3.11 -7.98 3.37
N VAL A 56 2.29 -7.71 2.35
CA VAL A 56 2.58 -8.07 0.96
C VAL A 56 2.82 -6.79 0.16
N THR A 57 4.04 -6.63 -0.35
CA THR A 57 4.43 -5.48 -1.18
C THR A 57 4.18 -5.77 -2.66
N LEU A 58 3.47 -4.87 -3.35
CA LEU A 58 3.17 -5.00 -4.78
C LEU A 58 3.88 -3.90 -5.58
N GLY A 59 4.88 -4.30 -6.37
CA GLY A 59 5.65 -3.39 -7.23
C GLY A 59 7.09 -3.16 -6.75
N ASN A 60 7.79 -2.24 -7.41
CA ASN A 60 9.20 -1.92 -7.16
C ASN A 60 9.39 -0.40 -7.04
N VAL A 61 8.51 0.28 -6.30
CA VAL A 61 8.70 1.71 -6.00
C VAL A 61 9.89 1.81 -5.03
N PRO A 62 10.98 2.49 -5.42
CA PRO A 62 12.21 2.56 -4.62
C PRO A 62 12.10 3.46 -3.40
#